data_AF-A0A2K6QL94-F1
#
_entry.id   AF-A0A2K6QL94-F1
#
_cell.length_a   1.000
_cell.length_b   1.000
_cell.length_c   1.000
_cell.angle_alpha   90.00
_cell.angle_beta   90.00
_cell.angle_gamma   90.00
#
_symmetry.space_group_name_H-M   'P 1'
#
loop_
_entity.id
_entity.type
_entity.pdbx_description
1 polymer ?
#
loop_
_entity_poly.entity_id
_entity_poly.type
_entity_poly.pdbx_seq_one_letter_code
_entity_poly.pdbx_strand_id
1 'polypeptide(L)'
;LQKHVVETFFGFDEESVDSETLSETSYNTDRTDRTPATPEEDLDDTTAREEADLRFCQLTREYQALQRAYALLQEQVGGTLDAEREARTREQLQADLLRCQAKIEDLEKLLVEKGQDSKWVEEKQLLIRTNQDLLEKIYRLEMEENQLKNEMQDAKDQNELLEFRVLELEERERRSPAFNLQITTFPENNSSALQLFCHQEGVKVACLGGNLRNEEQVAIIQAGTVLALCEKWLKQIEGTEAALTQKMLDLEKEKDLFSRQKGYLEEELDYRKQALDQAYLKIQDLEATLYTALQQEPGRRAGEALSEGQREDLQAAVEKVRRQILRQSREFDSQILRERMELLQQAQQRIRELEDKLEFQKRHLKELEEKFLFLFLFFSLAFILWP
;
A
#
# COMPACT_ATOMS: atom_id res chain seq x y z
N LEU A 1 -28.38 -9.06 0.13
CA LEU A 1 -28.91 -8.61 -1.18
C LEU A 1 -28.11 -9.30 -2.28
N GLN A 2 -28.76 -10.05 -3.16
CA GLN A 2 -28.10 -10.80 -4.24
C GLN A 2 -27.98 -9.96 -5.51
N LYS A 3 -26.83 -10.12 -6.19
CA LYS A 3 -26.56 -9.98 -7.64
C LYS A 3 -27.28 -8.88 -8.45
N HIS A 4 -26.47 -8.10 -9.16
CA HIS A 4 -26.56 -8.10 -10.63
C HIS A 4 -25.17 -8.06 -11.25
N VAL A 5 -24.82 -9.11 -11.98
CA VAL A 5 -23.78 -9.10 -13.02
C VAL A 5 -24.55 -9.31 -14.33
N VAL A 6 -24.21 -8.54 -15.36
CA VAL A 6 -24.80 -8.69 -16.70
C VAL A 6 -23.75 -9.37 -17.57
N GLU A 7 -23.99 -10.64 -17.88
CA GLU A 7 -23.20 -11.39 -18.85
C GLU A 7 -23.87 -11.24 -20.23
N THR A 8 -23.13 -10.69 -21.20
CA THR A 8 -23.58 -10.57 -22.58
C THR A 8 -23.32 -11.88 -23.33
N PHE A 9 -24.38 -12.62 -23.64
CA PHE A 9 -24.31 -13.79 -24.50
C PHE A 9 -24.29 -13.36 -25.97
N PHE A 10 -23.25 -13.75 -26.71
CA PHE A 10 -23.22 -13.65 -28.18
C PHE A 10 -23.01 -15.06 -28.73
N GLY A 11 -24.13 -15.72 -29.07
CA GLY A 11 -24.12 -17.06 -29.67
C GLY A 11 -23.87 -16.97 -31.17
N PHE A 12 -22.92 -17.76 -31.66
CA PHE A 12 -22.85 -18.13 -33.07
C PHE A 12 -23.81 -19.29 -33.31
N ASP A 13 -24.68 -19.16 -34.33
CA ASP A 13 -25.41 -20.30 -34.90
C ASP A 13 -24.86 -20.58 -36.30
N GLU A 14 -24.05 -21.64 -36.41
CA GLU A 14 -23.81 -22.37 -37.66
C GLU A 14 -24.50 -23.73 -37.52
N GLU A 15 -25.44 -24.06 -38.42
CA GLU A 15 -25.55 -25.33 -39.18
C GLU A 15 -26.95 -25.57 -39.78
N SER A 16 -27.01 -26.61 -40.63
CA SER A 16 -28.18 -27.23 -41.29
C SER A 16 -28.67 -26.60 -42.61
N VAL A 17 -27.99 -27.04 -43.67
CA VAL A 17 -28.52 -27.22 -45.02
C VAL A 17 -29.70 -28.20 -44.99
N ASP A 18 -30.75 -27.93 -45.79
CA ASP A 18 -31.53 -28.90 -46.60
C ASP A 18 -32.98 -28.46 -46.80
N SER A 19 -33.38 -28.23 -48.06
CA SER A 19 -34.77 -28.39 -48.55
C SER A 19 -34.80 -28.26 -50.08
N GLU A 20 -34.83 -29.40 -50.76
CA GLU A 20 -35.07 -29.48 -52.20
C GLU A 20 -36.57 -29.43 -52.55
N THR A 21 -36.91 -29.04 -53.79
CA THR A 21 -38.19 -29.27 -54.49
C THR A 21 -39.45 -28.58 -53.91
N LEU A 22 -40.37 -28.01 -54.69
CA LEU A 22 -41.13 -28.60 -55.80
C LEU A 22 -41.64 -27.55 -56.82
N SER A 23 -42.17 -28.07 -57.94
CA SER A 23 -42.65 -27.34 -59.13
C SER A 23 -44.19 -27.24 -59.19
N GLU A 24 -44.73 -26.96 -60.39
CA GLU A 24 -46.16 -26.99 -60.81
C GLU A 24 -46.98 -25.71 -60.53
N THR A 25 -48.00 -25.28 -61.31
CA THR A 25 -48.60 -25.60 -62.64
C THR A 25 -49.48 -24.37 -63.03
N SER A 26 -50.02 -24.12 -64.24
CA SER A 26 -49.88 -24.56 -65.65
C SER A 26 -50.67 -23.54 -66.52
N TYR A 27 -50.84 -23.75 -67.85
CA TYR A 27 -52.15 -23.72 -68.52
C TYR A 27 -52.09 -24.38 -69.92
N ASN A 28 -53.21 -24.91 -70.38
CA ASN A 28 -53.27 -26.01 -71.36
C ASN A 28 -53.18 -25.61 -72.84
N THR A 29 -52.67 -26.56 -73.62
CA THR A 29 -52.98 -26.76 -75.05
C THR A 29 -54.46 -27.12 -75.26
N ASP A 30 -55.07 -26.68 -76.36
CA ASP A 30 -56.06 -27.51 -77.06
C ASP A 30 -56.06 -27.23 -78.58
N ARG A 31 -56.27 -28.27 -79.40
CA ARG A 31 -56.24 -28.19 -80.87
C ARG A 31 -56.81 -29.44 -81.56
N THR A 32 -58.09 -29.37 -81.95
CA THR A 32 -58.84 -30.08 -83.03
C THR A 32 -60.33 -29.69 -82.88
N ASP A 33 -61.23 -29.65 -83.88
CA ASP A 33 -61.21 -30.08 -85.28
C ASP A 33 -62.19 -29.23 -86.16
N ARG A 34 -61.88 -29.13 -87.47
CA ARG A 34 -62.75 -29.01 -88.69
C ARG A 34 -64.29 -28.80 -88.59
N THR A 35 -65.05 -28.13 -89.50
CA THR A 35 -64.97 -27.14 -90.64
C THR A 35 -66.45 -26.95 -91.14
N PRO A 36 -66.82 -26.20 -92.22
CA PRO A 36 -66.33 -24.93 -92.80
C PRO A 36 -67.46 -23.88 -93.09
N ALA A 37 -67.10 -22.62 -93.35
CA ALA A 37 -67.86 -21.72 -94.24
C ALA A 37 -66.94 -20.62 -94.82
N THR A 38 -66.95 -20.47 -96.14
CA THR A 38 -66.22 -19.43 -96.93
C THR A 38 -67.13 -18.23 -97.23
N PRO A 39 -66.65 -17.10 -97.84
CA PRO A 39 -65.27 -16.70 -98.18
C PRO A 39 -64.86 -15.32 -97.59
N GLU A 40 -63.58 -14.92 -97.69
CA GLU A 40 -63.12 -13.68 -98.37
C GLU A 40 -61.63 -13.30 -98.08
N GLU A 41 -60.96 -12.84 -99.14
CA GLU A 41 -59.70 -12.06 -99.25
C GLU A 41 -58.33 -12.64 -98.81
N ASP A 42 -57.39 -12.62 -99.77
CA ASP A 42 -55.96 -12.97 -99.66
C ASP A 42 -55.12 -11.94 -98.85
N LEU A 43 -55.56 -11.59 -97.63
CA LEU A 43 -54.87 -10.63 -96.76
C LEU A 43 -54.08 -11.28 -95.61
N ASP A 44 -54.40 -12.54 -95.27
CA ASP A 44 -53.86 -13.24 -94.09
C ASP A 44 -52.37 -13.59 -94.23
N ASP A 45 -51.90 -13.93 -95.44
CA ASP A 45 -50.48 -14.19 -95.71
C ASP A 45 -49.64 -12.90 -95.74
N THR A 46 -50.21 -11.77 -96.19
CA THR A 46 -49.50 -10.48 -96.20
C THR A 46 -49.34 -9.89 -94.80
N THR A 47 -50.38 -9.94 -93.97
CA THR A 47 -50.32 -9.46 -92.59
C THR A 47 -49.42 -10.34 -91.73
N ALA A 48 -49.47 -11.67 -91.88
CA ALA A 48 -48.55 -12.59 -91.20
C ALA A 48 -47.08 -12.37 -91.62
N ARG A 49 -46.82 -12.01 -92.89
CA ARG A 49 -45.49 -11.63 -93.39
C ARG A 49 -44.99 -10.34 -92.74
N GLU A 50 -45.83 -9.31 -92.69
CA GLU A 50 -45.52 -8.02 -92.07
C GLU A 50 -45.30 -8.14 -90.55
N GLU A 51 -46.09 -8.96 -89.84
CA GLU A 51 -45.86 -9.29 -88.44
C GLU A 51 -44.51 -9.98 -88.20
N ALA A 52 -44.14 -10.92 -89.07
CA ALA A 52 -42.86 -11.63 -88.97
C ALA A 52 -41.67 -10.68 -89.18
N ASP A 53 -41.76 -9.78 -90.16
CA ASP A 53 -40.72 -8.79 -90.44
C ASP A 53 -40.62 -7.73 -89.31
N LEU A 54 -41.75 -7.35 -88.70
CA LEU A 54 -41.77 -6.50 -87.49
C LEU A 54 -41.14 -7.20 -86.27
N ARG A 55 -41.45 -8.48 -86.02
CA ARG A 55 -40.80 -9.28 -84.96
C ARG A 55 -39.30 -9.42 -85.19
N PHE A 56 -38.87 -9.64 -86.44
CA PHE A 56 -37.45 -9.69 -86.79
C PHE A 56 -36.75 -8.34 -86.52
N CYS A 57 -37.39 -7.22 -86.85
CA CYS A 57 -36.88 -5.89 -86.55
C CYS A 57 -36.79 -5.60 -85.03
N GLN A 58 -37.76 -6.07 -84.24
CA GLN A 58 -37.74 -5.96 -82.77
C GLN A 58 -36.59 -6.80 -82.18
N LEU A 59 -36.51 -8.09 -82.53
CA LEU A 59 -35.47 -9.00 -82.06
C LEU A 59 -34.05 -8.51 -82.42
N THR A 60 -33.88 -7.91 -83.61
CA THR A 60 -32.60 -7.31 -84.01
C THR A 60 -32.22 -6.10 -83.13
N ARG A 61 -33.20 -5.27 -82.73
CA ARG A 61 -32.96 -4.14 -81.82
C ARG A 61 -32.62 -4.61 -80.41
N GLU A 62 -33.32 -5.64 -79.92
CA GLU A 62 -33.05 -6.26 -78.62
C GLU A 62 -31.67 -6.92 -78.59
N TYR A 63 -31.29 -7.67 -79.63
CA TYR A 63 -29.95 -8.25 -79.77
C TYR A 63 -28.85 -7.18 -79.74
N GLN A 64 -29.03 -6.06 -80.46
CA GLN A 64 -28.08 -4.94 -80.41
C GLN A 64 -28.06 -4.23 -79.04
N ALA A 65 -29.20 -4.12 -78.37
CA ALA A 65 -29.27 -3.56 -77.02
C ALA A 65 -28.54 -4.49 -76.02
N LEU A 66 -28.71 -5.80 -76.14
CA LEU A 66 -28.03 -6.81 -75.35
C LEU A 66 -26.52 -6.82 -75.61
N GLN A 67 -26.08 -6.71 -76.87
CA GLN A 67 -24.65 -6.56 -77.22
C GLN A 67 -24.05 -5.30 -76.61
N ARG A 68 -24.76 -4.16 -76.62
CA ARG A 68 -24.30 -2.92 -75.97
C ARG A 68 -24.27 -3.04 -74.45
N ALA A 69 -25.29 -3.65 -73.84
CA ALA A 69 -25.33 -3.90 -72.40
C ALA A 69 -24.22 -4.86 -71.97
N TYR A 70 -23.94 -5.91 -72.76
CA TYR A 70 -22.82 -6.82 -72.55
C TYR A 70 -21.48 -6.10 -72.71
N ALA A 71 -21.30 -5.24 -73.71
CA ALA A 71 -20.09 -4.43 -73.86
C ALA A 71 -19.88 -3.46 -72.69
N LEU A 72 -20.93 -2.79 -72.21
CA LEU A 72 -20.87 -1.90 -71.04
C LEU A 72 -20.61 -2.68 -69.73
N LEU A 73 -21.16 -3.89 -69.58
CA LEU A 73 -20.79 -4.79 -68.49
C LEU A 73 -19.34 -5.26 -68.63
N GLN A 74 -18.88 -5.59 -69.83
CA GLN A 74 -17.47 -5.93 -70.09
C GLN A 74 -16.54 -4.73 -69.83
N GLU A 75 -17.01 -3.50 -69.95
CA GLU A 75 -16.25 -2.28 -69.63
C GLU A 75 -16.24 -2.00 -68.12
N GLN A 76 -17.37 -2.17 -67.42
CA GLN A 76 -17.45 -2.04 -65.95
C GLN A 76 -16.79 -3.20 -65.18
N VAL A 77 -16.82 -4.42 -65.72
CA VAL A 77 -16.27 -5.65 -65.11
C VAL A 77 -14.87 -5.98 -65.67
N GLY A 78 -14.48 -5.40 -66.81
CA GLY A 78 -13.29 -5.79 -67.58
C GLY A 78 -12.23 -4.69 -67.76
N GLY A 79 -12.09 -3.78 -66.78
CA GLY A 79 -10.85 -3.02 -66.59
C GLY A 79 -9.73 -3.84 -65.94
N THR A 80 -9.59 -5.11 -66.34
CA THR A 80 -8.92 -6.21 -65.62
C THR A 80 -9.41 -6.40 -64.17
N LEU A 81 -9.94 -7.59 -63.88
CA LEU A 81 -9.51 -8.25 -62.64
C LEU A 81 -8.00 -8.46 -62.82
N ASP A 82 -7.21 -7.46 -62.41
CA ASP A 82 -5.76 -7.56 -62.39
C ASP A 82 -5.47 -8.64 -61.35
N ALA A 83 -5.33 -9.88 -61.83
CA ALA A 83 -5.22 -11.05 -60.99
C ALA A 83 -3.96 -10.96 -60.11
N GLU A 84 -2.96 -10.18 -60.51
CA GLU A 84 -1.84 -9.82 -59.65
C GLU A 84 -2.23 -8.81 -58.57
N ARG A 85 -3.05 -7.78 -58.86
CA ARG A 85 -3.59 -6.91 -57.79
C ARG A 85 -4.50 -7.66 -56.83
N GLU A 86 -5.37 -8.54 -57.32
CA GLU A 86 -6.23 -9.36 -56.46
C GLU A 86 -5.45 -10.41 -55.66
N ALA A 87 -4.39 -10.98 -56.23
CA ALA A 87 -3.47 -11.84 -55.49
C ALA A 87 -2.72 -11.02 -54.44
N ARG A 88 -2.14 -9.86 -54.80
CA ARG A 88 -1.43 -8.97 -53.87
C ARG A 88 -2.33 -8.44 -52.75
N THR A 89 -3.61 -8.11 -53.02
CA THR A 89 -4.54 -7.73 -51.95
C THR A 89 -4.96 -8.92 -51.09
N ARG A 90 -5.13 -10.13 -51.65
CA ARG A 90 -5.32 -11.36 -50.84
C ARG A 90 -4.09 -11.67 -49.97
N GLU A 91 -2.89 -11.59 -50.52
CA GLU A 91 -1.62 -11.80 -49.80
C GLU A 91 -1.41 -10.74 -48.71
N GLN A 92 -1.68 -9.47 -49.01
CA GLN A 92 -1.64 -8.38 -48.02
C GLN A 92 -2.64 -8.61 -46.88
N LEU A 93 -3.88 -8.99 -47.21
CA LEU A 93 -4.90 -9.31 -46.21
C LEU A 93 -4.53 -10.56 -45.40
N GLN A 94 -3.92 -11.59 -45.99
CA GLN A 94 -3.37 -12.74 -45.26
C GLN A 94 -2.23 -12.33 -44.32
N ALA A 95 -1.31 -11.48 -44.77
CA ALA A 95 -0.19 -11.00 -43.95
C ALA A 95 -0.67 -10.13 -42.78
N ASP A 96 -1.67 -9.27 -43.01
CA ASP A 96 -2.28 -8.45 -41.95
C ASP A 96 -3.14 -9.30 -41.00
N LEU A 97 -3.84 -10.33 -41.48
CA LEU A 97 -4.56 -11.29 -40.65
C LEU A 97 -3.61 -12.07 -39.73
N LEU A 98 -2.50 -12.60 -40.26
CA LEU A 98 -1.45 -13.26 -39.47
C LEU A 98 -0.81 -12.32 -38.45
N ARG A 99 -0.57 -11.05 -38.82
CA ARG A 99 -0.05 -10.03 -37.89
C ARG A 99 -1.03 -9.72 -36.77
N CYS A 100 -2.33 -9.66 -37.08
CA CYS A 100 -3.38 -9.49 -36.09
C CYS A 100 -3.50 -10.70 -35.16
N GLN A 101 -3.43 -11.93 -35.69
CA GLN A 101 -3.42 -13.16 -34.88
C GLN A 101 -2.23 -13.20 -33.92
N ALA A 102 -1.00 -12.98 -34.39
CA ALA A 102 0.17 -12.92 -33.53
C ALA A 102 0.04 -11.85 -32.43
N LYS A 103 -0.54 -10.69 -32.76
CA LYS A 103 -0.79 -9.62 -31.79
C LYS A 103 -1.90 -9.96 -30.79
N ILE A 104 -2.90 -10.76 -31.18
CA ILE A 104 -3.92 -11.30 -30.26
C ILE A 104 -3.25 -12.28 -29.30
N GLU A 105 -2.47 -13.26 -29.79
CA GLU A 105 -1.74 -14.22 -28.95
C GLU A 105 -0.79 -13.53 -27.94
N ASP A 106 -0.06 -12.51 -28.37
CA ASP A 106 0.84 -11.75 -27.49
C ASP A 106 0.05 -10.94 -26.44
N LEU A 107 -1.10 -10.37 -26.81
CA LEU A 107 -1.99 -9.70 -25.86
C LEU A 107 -2.62 -10.69 -24.87
N GLU A 108 -3.02 -11.88 -25.32
CA GLU A 108 -3.55 -12.95 -24.48
C GLU A 108 -2.50 -13.45 -23.48
N LYS A 109 -1.24 -13.68 -23.92
CA LYS A 109 -0.12 -14.00 -23.03
C LYS A 109 0.10 -12.92 -21.98
N LEU A 110 0.13 -11.64 -22.38
CA LEU A 110 0.25 -10.50 -21.47
C LEU A 110 -0.95 -10.36 -20.51
N LEU A 111 -2.15 -10.78 -20.92
CA LEU A 111 -3.35 -10.81 -20.08
C LEU A 111 -3.27 -11.92 -19.03
N VAL A 112 -2.79 -13.10 -19.41
CA VAL A 112 -2.51 -14.22 -18.50
C VAL A 112 -1.40 -13.85 -17.51
N GLU A 113 -0.29 -13.26 -17.97
CA GLU A 113 0.80 -12.80 -17.09
C GLU A 113 0.34 -11.73 -16.10
N LYS A 114 -0.45 -10.74 -16.54
CA LYS A 114 -1.05 -9.74 -15.63
C LYS A 114 -2.12 -10.31 -14.69
N GLY A 115 -2.80 -11.38 -15.08
CA GLY A 115 -3.72 -12.12 -14.22
C GLY A 115 -3.04 -13.02 -13.20
N GLN A 116 -1.72 -13.25 -13.32
CA GLN A 116 -0.93 -14.17 -12.51
C GLN A 116 0.05 -13.47 -11.55
N ASP A 117 -0.29 -12.30 -11.01
CA ASP A 117 0.44 -11.75 -9.85
C ASP A 117 0.06 -12.50 -8.55
N SER A 118 0.39 -13.79 -8.54
CA SER A 118 0.18 -14.73 -7.44
C SER A 118 0.85 -14.25 -6.16
N LYS A 119 2.01 -13.59 -6.29
CA LYS A 119 2.73 -12.95 -5.19
C LYS A 119 1.92 -11.82 -4.57
N TRP A 120 1.36 -10.91 -5.35
CA TRP A 120 0.49 -9.85 -4.81
C TRP A 120 -0.75 -10.42 -4.10
N VAL A 121 -1.35 -11.49 -4.63
CA VAL A 121 -2.48 -12.16 -3.98
C VAL A 121 -2.04 -12.81 -2.65
N GLU A 122 -0.90 -13.51 -2.62
CA GLU A 122 -0.34 -14.11 -1.40
C GLU A 122 0.05 -13.07 -0.34
N GLU A 123 0.71 -11.99 -0.75
CA GLU A 123 1.08 -10.86 0.12
C GLU A 123 -0.15 -10.17 0.70
N LYS A 124 -1.17 -9.91 -0.14
CA LYS A 124 -2.47 -9.39 0.33
C LYS A 124 -3.15 -10.33 1.31
N GLN A 125 -3.13 -11.64 1.05
CA GLN A 125 -3.71 -12.64 1.95
C GLN A 125 -2.96 -12.69 3.29
N LEU A 126 -1.63 -12.54 3.27
CA LEU A 126 -0.78 -12.47 4.46
C LEU A 126 -1.06 -11.19 5.27
N LEU A 127 -1.14 -10.03 4.61
CA LEU A 127 -1.47 -8.74 5.22
C LEU A 127 -2.86 -8.72 5.87
N ILE A 128 -3.82 -9.48 5.33
CA ILE A 128 -5.15 -9.63 5.94
C ILE A 128 -5.04 -10.44 7.25
N ARG A 129 -4.29 -11.55 7.28
CA ARG A 129 -4.08 -12.35 8.50
C ARG A 129 -3.33 -11.57 9.57
N THR A 130 -2.24 -10.89 9.23
CA THR A 130 -1.47 -10.11 10.22
C THR A 130 -2.27 -8.93 10.77
N ASN A 131 -3.16 -8.30 9.97
CA ASN A 131 -4.09 -7.31 10.52
C ASN A 131 -5.10 -7.93 11.50
N GLN A 132 -5.60 -9.15 11.26
CA GLN A 132 -6.49 -9.84 12.19
C GLN A 132 -5.76 -10.13 13.52
N ASP A 133 -4.54 -10.69 13.46
CA ASP A 133 -3.72 -10.94 14.65
C ASP A 133 -3.42 -9.65 15.45
N LEU A 134 -3.18 -8.53 14.75
CA LEU A 134 -2.95 -7.22 15.36
C LEU A 134 -4.23 -6.65 16.00
N LEU A 135 -5.40 -6.79 15.37
CA LEU A 135 -6.68 -6.38 15.94
C LEU A 135 -7.00 -7.17 17.22
N GLU A 136 -6.80 -8.49 17.23
CA GLU A 136 -6.96 -9.32 18.43
C GLU A 136 -5.95 -8.98 19.53
N LYS A 137 -4.75 -8.51 19.17
CA LYS A 137 -3.75 -8.05 20.14
C LYS A 137 -4.12 -6.67 20.71
N ILE A 138 -4.61 -5.74 19.88
CA ILE A 138 -5.11 -4.44 20.34
C ILE A 138 -6.26 -4.64 21.31
N TYR A 139 -7.27 -5.45 20.95
CA TYR A 139 -8.41 -5.71 21.81
C TYR A 139 -8.03 -6.31 23.18
N ARG A 140 -7.04 -7.21 23.22
CA ARG A 140 -6.50 -7.72 24.50
C ARG A 140 -5.83 -6.63 25.34
N LEU A 141 -4.98 -5.80 24.72
CA LEU A 141 -4.31 -4.70 25.40
C LEU A 141 -5.31 -3.65 25.90
N GLU A 142 -6.39 -3.37 25.16
CA GLU A 142 -7.48 -2.51 25.62
C GLU A 142 -8.22 -3.09 26.85
N MET A 143 -8.40 -4.42 26.92
CA MET A 143 -8.98 -5.06 28.10
C MET A 143 -8.03 -5.00 29.31
N GLU A 144 -6.73 -5.25 29.11
CA GLU A 144 -5.70 -5.12 30.15
C GLU A 144 -5.57 -3.67 30.64
N GLU A 145 -5.61 -2.67 29.75
CA GLU A 145 -5.59 -1.25 30.09
C GLU A 145 -6.80 -0.87 30.97
N ASN A 146 -7.99 -1.35 30.62
CA ASN A 146 -9.21 -1.08 31.39
C ASN A 146 -9.19 -1.77 32.77
N GLN A 147 -8.59 -2.96 32.89
CA GLN A 147 -8.37 -3.62 34.18
C GLN A 147 -7.41 -2.81 35.06
N LEU A 148 -6.24 -2.44 34.53
CA LEU A 148 -5.25 -1.63 35.25
C LEU A 148 -5.78 -0.24 35.65
N LYS A 149 -6.66 0.37 34.83
CA LYS A 149 -7.35 1.62 35.18
C LYS A 149 -8.27 1.46 36.40
N ASN A 150 -9.00 0.35 36.50
CA ASN A 150 -9.86 0.06 37.64
C ASN A 150 -9.01 -0.20 38.89
N GLU A 151 -7.98 -1.04 38.80
CA GLU A 151 -7.05 -1.32 39.91
C GLU A 151 -6.35 -0.04 40.42
N MET A 152 -5.96 0.86 39.51
CA MET A 152 -5.42 2.18 39.87
C MET A 152 -6.46 3.05 40.60
N GLN A 153 -7.75 2.98 40.25
CA GLN A 153 -8.78 3.72 40.95
C GLN A 153 -9.05 3.13 42.34
N ASP A 154 -9.17 1.81 42.46
CA ASP A 154 -9.31 1.12 43.75
C ASP A 154 -8.14 1.46 44.70
N ALA A 155 -6.91 1.54 44.18
CA ALA A 155 -5.74 1.94 44.94
C ALA A 155 -5.76 3.42 45.39
N LYS A 156 -6.33 4.33 44.59
CA LYS A 156 -6.53 5.73 44.97
C LYS A 156 -7.58 5.86 46.07
N ASP A 157 -8.73 5.22 45.91
CA ASP A 157 -9.82 5.23 46.90
C ASP A 157 -9.34 4.66 48.25
N GLN A 158 -8.49 3.62 48.23
CA GLN A 158 -7.82 3.11 49.42
C GLN A 158 -6.84 4.11 50.03
N ASN A 159 -6.05 4.82 49.22
CA ASN A 159 -5.11 5.82 49.72
C ASN A 159 -5.84 7.03 50.36
N GLU A 160 -6.92 7.53 49.74
CA GLU A 160 -7.77 8.56 50.33
C GLU A 160 -8.33 8.11 51.70
N LEU A 161 -8.80 6.85 51.80
CA LEU A 161 -9.27 6.30 53.08
C LEU A 161 -8.16 6.23 54.15
N LEU A 162 -6.93 5.92 53.75
CA LEU A 162 -5.77 5.93 54.65
C LEU A 162 -5.40 7.35 55.09
N GLU A 163 -5.45 8.34 54.20
CA GLU A 163 -5.25 9.75 54.54
C GLU A 163 -6.27 10.23 55.59
N PHE A 164 -7.57 9.93 55.39
CA PHE A 164 -8.60 10.21 56.41
C PHE A 164 -8.30 9.51 57.74
N ARG A 165 -7.81 8.26 57.71
CA ARG A 165 -7.48 7.51 58.93
C ARG A 165 -6.26 8.07 59.65
N VAL A 166 -5.25 8.55 58.94
CA VAL A 166 -4.09 9.25 59.54
C VAL A 166 -4.55 10.52 60.24
N LEU A 167 -5.33 11.37 59.57
CA LEU A 167 -5.89 12.60 60.17
C LEU A 167 -6.76 12.33 61.42
N GLU A 168 -7.52 11.22 61.42
CA GLU A 168 -8.32 10.78 62.57
C GLU A 168 -7.45 10.26 63.74
N LEU A 169 -6.25 9.75 63.46
CA LEU A 169 -5.27 9.34 64.47
C LEU A 169 -4.53 10.55 65.03
N GLU A 170 -4.12 11.50 64.19
CA GLU A 170 -3.47 12.76 64.59
C GLU A 170 -4.37 13.61 65.51
N GLU A 171 -5.65 13.81 65.16
CA GLU A 171 -6.58 14.55 66.02
C GLU A 171 -6.96 13.76 67.29
N ARG A 172 -6.84 12.41 67.28
CA ARG A 172 -6.91 11.64 68.54
C ARG A 172 -5.69 11.89 69.41
N GLU A 173 -4.48 11.83 68.85
CA GLU A 173 -3.24 12.11 69.58
C GLU A 173 -3.29 13.52 70.21
N ARG A 174 -3.71 14.52 69.43
CA ARG A 174 -3.89 15.91 69.88
C ARG A 174 -4.98 16.11 70.94
N ARG A 175 -5.96 15.20 71.03
CA ARG A 175 -7.03 15.21 72.05
C ARG A 175 -6.77 14.31 73.25
N SER A 176 -5.78 13.41 73.19
CA SER A 176 -5.32 12.67 74.37
C SER A 176 -4.93 13.67 75.46
N PRO A 177 -5.32 13.46 76.73
CA PRO A 177 -4.61 14.09 77.84
C PRO A 177 -3.14 13.71 77.70
N ALA A 178 -2.24 14.70 77.77
CA ALA A 178 -0.81 14.45 77.70
C ALA A 178 -0.45 13.33 78.69
N PHE A 179 0.08 12.22 78.16
CA PHE A 179 0.42 11.04 78.94
C PHE A 179 1.60 11.41 79.83
N ASN A 180 1.30 11.95 81.01
CA ASN A 180 2.26 12.35 82.02
C ASN A 180 2.90 11.10 82.64
N LEU A 181 3.76 10.46 81.86
CA LEU A 181 4.85 9.67 82.39
C LEU A 181 5.68 10.60 83.28
N GLN A 182 5.41 10.53 84.58
CA GLN A 182 6.36 10.98 85.59
C GLN A 182 7.59 10.07 85.49
N ILE A 183 8.46 10.39 84.54
CA ILE A 183 9.83 9.89 84.53
C ILE A 183 10.48 10.51 85.77
N THR A 184 10.49 9.73 86.85
CA THR A 184 11.20 10.06 88.07
C THR A 184 12.62 10.44 87.70
N THR A 185 13.05 11.65 88.07
CA THR A 185 14.41 12.13 87.83
C THR A 185 15.41 11.09 88.33
N PHE A 186 16.16 10.48 87.42
CA PHE A 186 17.23 9.57 87.77
C PHE A 186 18.28 10.30 88.64
N PRO A 187 18.85 9.65 89.66
CA PRO A 187 19.98 10.22 90.39
C PRO A 187 21.16 10.45 89.46
N GLU A 188 22.00 11.43 89.79
CA GLU A 188 22.95 12.18 88.93
C GLU A 188 24.12 11.39 88.29
N ASN A 189 23.98 10.09 88.01
CA ASN A 189 25.08 9.24 87.55
C ASN A 189 24.73 8.24 86.43
N ASN A 190 23.58 8.39 85.75
CA ASN A 190 23.24 7.63 84.55
C ASN A 190 22.95 8.58 83.37
N SER A 191 23.40 8.19 82.18
CA SER A 191 23.28 8.95 80.92
C SER A 191 21.82 9.21 80.52
N SER A 192 21.58 10.33 79.84
CA SER A 192 20.23 10.75 79.44
C SER A 192 19.72 9.94 78.23
N ALA A 193 18.39 9.86 78.08
CA ALA A 193 17.77 9.22 76.92
C ALA A 193 18.19 9.84 75.57
N LEU A 194 18.58 11.12 75.57
CA LEU A 194 19.15 11.82 74.40
C LEU A 194 20.56 11.30 74.05
N GLN A 195 21.35 10.91 75.05
CA GLN A 195 22.66 10.30 74.86
C GLN A 195 22.55 8.87 74.30
N LEU A 196 21.46 8.16 74.62
CA LEU A 196 21.05 6.90 73.98
C LEU A 196 20.57 7.13 72.54
N PHE A 197 19.77 8.17 72.27
CA PHE A 197 19.23 8.44 70.93
C PHE A 197 20.28 8.96 69.94
N CYS A 198 21.21 9.82 70.38
CA CYS A 198 22.38 10.20 69.56
C CYS A 198 23.32 9.01 69.26
N HIS A 199 23.19 7.90 70.00
CA HIS A 199 23.83 6.63 69.68
C HIS A 199 23.07 5.83 68.61
N GLN A 200 21.74 5.92 68.61
CA GLN A 200 20.86 5.23 67.65
C GLN A 200 20.84 5.88 66.26
N GLU A 201 20.92 7.21 66.16
CA GLU A 201 20.90 7.97 64.90
C GLU A 201 22.31 8.27 64.31
N GLY A 202 23.38 7.75 64.89
CA GLY A 202 24.74 7.86 64.32
C GLY A 202 25.39 9.25 64.32
N VAL A 203 24.75 10.29 64.86
CA VAL A 203 25.35 11.62 65.02
C VAL A 203 26.27 11.65 66.24
N LYS A 204 27.54 11.29 66.05
CA LYS A 204 28.58 11.45 67.07
C LYS A 204 28.94 12.93 67.30
N VAL A 205 28.32 13.53 68.30
CA VAL A 205 28.95 14.62 69.06
C VAL A 205 30.24 14.05 69.68
N ALA A 206 31.37 14.70 69.42
CA ALA A 206 32.68 14.20 69.80
C ALA A 206 32.92 14.25 71.32
N CYS A 207 32.65 13.14 72.02
CA CYS A 207 33.12 12.88 73.38
C CYS A 207 33.62 11.44 73.52
N LEU A 208 34.93 11.24 73.46
CA LEU A 208 35.58 10.01 73.94
C LEU A 208 35.60 10.02 75.47
N GLY A 209 34.95 9.05 76.12
CA GLY A 209 35.11 8.82 77.56
C GLY A 209 33.88 8.21 78.25
N GLY A 210 33.90 6.90 78.49
CA GLY A 210 32.89 6.21 79.32
C GLY A 210 32.56 4.79 78.87
N ASN A 211 33.30 3.80 79.40
CA ASN A 211 33.08 2.35 79.37
C ASN A 211 31.85 1.79 78.60
N LEU A 212 31.98 1.65 77.27
CA LEU A 212 31.12 0.76 76.48
C LEU A 212 31.60 -0.69 76.63
N ARG A 213 30.68 -1.66 76.74
CA ARG A 213 30.99 -3.10 76.72
C ARG A 213 31.49 -3.52 75.34
N ASN A 214 32.29 -4.59 75.26
CA ASN A 214 32.90 -5.03 74.01
C ASN A 214 31.86 -5.33 72.90
N GLU A 215 30.70 -5.87 73.27
CA GLU A 215 29.57 -6.14 72.36
C GLU A 215 28.99 -4.84 71.77
N GLU A 216 28.83 -3.81 72.59
CA GLU A 216 28.36 -2.48 72.16
C GLU A 216 29.39 -1.83 71.22
N GLN A 217 30.69 -1.97 71.51
CA GLN A 217 31.76 -1.47 70.63
C GLN A 217 31.76 -2.18 69.26
N VAL A 218 31.56 -3.50 69.23
CA VAL A 218 31.44 -4.27 67.98
C VAL A 218 30.21 -3.83 67.18
N ALA A 219 29.05 -3.66 67.83
CA ALA A 219 27.84 -3.19 67.18
C ALA A 219 28.01 -1.80 66.54
N ILE A 220 28.66 -0.86 67.23
CA ILE A 220 28.94 0.50 66.70
C ILE A 220 29.88 0.44 65.49
N ILE A 221 30.90 -0.43 65.50
CA ILE A 221 31.83 -0.61 64.37
C ILE A 221 31.12 -1.25 63.18
N GLN A 222 30.26 -2.24 63.41
CA GLN A 222 29.44 -2.87 62.36
C GLN A 222 28.45 -1.87 61.75
N ALA A 223 27.71 -1.12 62.57
CA ALA A 223 26.80 -0.08 62.12
C ALA A 223 27.52 1.02 61.31
N GLY A 224 28.68 1.50 61.79
CA GLY A 224 29.51 2.46 61.05
C GLY A 224 30.01 1.91 59.70
N THR A 225 30.28 0.59 59.62
CA THR A 225 30.66 -0.07 58.37
C THR A 225 29.49 -0.15 57.38
N VAL A 226 28.29 -0.49 57.86
CA VAL A 226 27.06 -0.51 57.06
C VAL A 226 26.75 0.88 56.53
N LEU A 227 26.77 1.92 57.39
CA LEU A 227 26.55 3.31 56.98
C LEU A 227 27.55 3.76 55.90
N ALA A 228 28.84 3.42 56.04
CA ALA A 228 29.86 3.74 55.02
C ALA A 228 29.67 2.97 53.69
N LEU A 229 29.02 1.80 53.70
CA LEU A 229 28.63 1.08 52.49
C LEU A 229 27.37 1.71 51.87
N CYS A 230 26.38 2.08 52.67
CA CYS A 230 25.18 2.81 52.23
C CYS A 230 25.55 4.15 51.58
N GLU A 231 26.48 4.92 52.16
CA GLU A 231 26.96 6.19 51.60
C GLU A 231 27.64 6.01 50.24
N LYS A 232 28.39 4.91 50.05
CA LYS A 232 28.99 4.56 48.74
C LYS A 232 27.94 4.16 47.70
N TRP A 233 26.95 3.36 48.11
CA TRP A 233 25.83 2.98 47.25
C TRP A 233 25.00 4.19 46.83
N LEU A 234 24.71 5.10 47.77
CA LEU A 234 23.97 6.32 47.51
C LEU A 234 24.70 7.21 46.49
N LYS A 235 26.01 7.43 46.66
CA LYS A 235 26.84 8.15 45.66
C LYS A 235 26.89 7.45 44.29
N GLN A 236 26.83 6.13 44.26
CA GLN A 236 26.75 5.38 43.01
C GLN A 236 25.39 5.58 42.32
N ILE A 237 24.29 5.59 43.09
CA ILE A 237 22.93 5.87 42.60
C ILE A 237 22.86 7.29 42.04
N GLU A 238 23.30 8.31 42.80
CA GLU A 238 23.39 9.71 42.35
C GLU A 238 24.19 9.84 41.04
N GLY A 239 25.32 9.15 40.93
CA GLY A 239 26.13 9.10 39.71
C GLY A 239 25.40 8.48 38.51
N THR A 240 24.62 7.42 38.73
CA THR A 240 23.78 6.83 37.67
C THR A 240 22.58 7.71 37.30
N GLU A 241 21.96 8.40 38.27
CA GLU A 241 20.86 9.34 38.05
C GLU A 241 21.31 10.54 37.22
N ALA A 242 22.48 11.11 37.53
CA ALA A 242 23.07 12.19 36.74
C ALA A 242 23.37 11.74 35.29
N ALA A 243 23.90 10.52 35.10
CA ALA A 243 24.16 9.97 33.77
C ALA A 243 22.86 9.69 32.98
N LEU A 244 21.79 9.23 33.63
CA LEU A 244 20.48 9.03 33.02
C LEU A 244 19.82 10.37 32.65
N THR A 245 19.90 11.36 33.53
CA THR A 245 19.39 12.73 33.29
C THR A 245 20.09 13.37 32.10
N GLN A 246 21.42 13.26 32.01
CA GLN A 246 22.18 13.73 30.85
C GLN A 246 21.74 13.02 29.56
N LYS A 247 21.55 11.69 29.62
CA LYS A 247 21.09 10.90 28.45
C LYS A 247 19.66 11.26 28.02
N MET A 248 18.76 11.61 28.96
CA MET A 248 17.43 12.15 28.63
C MET A 248 17.56 13.47 27.86
N LEU A 249 18.35 14.42 28.36
CA LEU A 249 18.57 15.72 27.69
C LEU A 249 19.17 15.57 26.28
N ASP A 250 20.04 14.58 26.07
CA ASP A 250 20.61 14.34 24.74
C ASP A 250 19.62 13.66 23.79
N LEU A 251 18.76 12.75 24.27
CA LEU A 251 17.64 12.20 23.49
C LEU A 251 16.59 13.27 23.13
N GLU A 252 16.34 14.25 23.99
CA GLU A 252 15.47 15.39 23.68
C GLU A 252 16.05 16.26 22.56
N LYS A 253 17.36 16.53 22.57
CA LYS A 253 18.05 17.24 21.48
C LYS A 253 18.02 16.47 20.16
N GLU A 254 18.23 15.14 20.21
CA GLU A 254 18.13 14.28 19.03
C GLU A 254 16.70 14.29 18.46
N LYS A 255 15.67 14.17 19.31
CA LYS A 255 14.26 14.29 18.93
C LYS A 255 13.94 15.64 18.28
N ASP A 256 14.45 16.75 18.81
CA ASP A 256 14.26 18.08 18.23
C ASP A 256 14.94 18.20 16.85
N LEU A 257 16.13 17.61 16.68
CA LEU A 257 16.83 17.56 15.40
C LEU A 257 16.03 16.72 14.37
N PHE A 258 15.55 15.54 14.75
CA PHE A 258 14.68 14.72 13.90
C PHE A 258 13.38 15.43 13.54
N SER A 259 12.79 16.18 14.47
CA SER A 259 11.57 16.95 14.23
C SER A 259 11.80 18.07 13.20
N ARG A 260 12.95 18.75 13.23
CA ARG A 260 13.34 19.74 12.20
C ARG A 260 13.62 19.08 10.85
N GLN A 261 14.35 17.97 10.83
CA GLN A 261 14.61 17.20 9.60
C GLN A 261 13.31 16.73 8.95
N LYS A 262 12.35 16.25 9.75
CA LYS A 262 11.01 15.89 9.31
C LYS A 262 10.31 17.09 8.65
N GLY A 263 10.31 18.26 9.29
CA GLY A 263 9.71 19.48 8.74
C GLY A 263 10.27 19.85 7.36
N TYR A 264 11.60 19.85 7.19
CA TYR A 264 12.22 20.10 5.88
C TYR A 264 11.83 19.08 4.81
N LEU A 265 11.64 17.81 5.18
CA LEU A 265 11.19 16.77 4.25
C LEU A 265 9.70 16.90 3.89
N GLU A 266 8.87 17.41 4.81
CA GLU A 266 7.46 17.74 4.55
C GLU A 266 7.35 18.96 3.60
N GLU A 267 8.14 20.02 3.84
CA GLU A 267 8.23 21.20 2.96
C GLU A 267 8.69 20.82 1.53
N GLU A 268 9.75 20.02 1.41
CA GLU A 268 10.28 19.55 0.12
C GLU A 268 9.28 18.62 -0.60
N LEU A 269 8.52 17.80 0.14
CA LEU A 269 7.47 16.96 -0.44
C LEU A 269 6.32 17.82 -1.00
N ASP A 270 5.91 18.86 -0.27
CA ASP A 270 4.85 19.77 -0.73
C ASP A 270 5.30 20.63 -1.91
N TYR A 271 6.56 21.07 -1.94
CA TYR A 271 7.15 21.69 -3.13
C TYR A 271 7.11 20.76 -4.35
N ARG A 272 7.47 19.48 -4.18
CA ARG A 272 7.39 18.49 -5.28
C ARG A 272 5.97 18.21 -5.75
N LYS A 273 4.97 18.18 -4.85
CA LYS A 273 3.55 18.09 -5.23
C LYS A 273 3.14 19.29 -6.08
N GLN A 274 3.44 20.52 -5.62
CA GLN A 274 3.12 21.73 -6.37
C GLN A 274 3.80 21.77 -7.75
N ALA A 275 5.05 21.35 -7.86
CA ALA A 275 5.76 21.25 -9.14
C ALA A 275 5.13 20.21 -10.07
N LEU A 276 4.66 19.07 -9.52
CA LEU A 276 3.94 18.05 -10.27
C LEU A 276 2.57 18.55 -10.76
N ASP A 277 1.80 19.23 -9.91
CA ASP A 277 0.51 19.83 -10.26
C ASP A 277 0.67 20.90 -11.35
N GLN A 278 1.70 21.74 -11.26
CA GLN A 278 2.06 22.71 -12.30
C GLN A 278 2.43 22.02 -13.62
N ALA A 279 3.14 20.89 -13.56
CA ALA A 279 3.47 20.10 -14.76
C ALA A 279 2.20 19.49 -15.39
N TYR A 280 1.27 18.97 -14.60
CA TYR A 280 -0.02 18.46 -15.09
C TYR A 280 -0.88 19.56 -15.74
N LEU A 281 -1.00 20.72 -15.09
CA LEU A 281 -1.67 21.88 -15.69
C LEU A 281 -1.00 22.29 -17.00
N LYS A 282 0.33 22.26 -17.06
CA LYS A 282 1.04 22.63 -18.29
C LYS A 282 0.86 21.61 -19.42
N ILE A 283 0.72 20.33 -19.10
CA ILE A 283 0.35 19.28 -20.06
C ILE A 283 -1.06 19.56 -20.60
N GLN A 284 -2.04 19.82 -19.74
CA GLN A 284 -3.42 20.13 -20.15
C GLN A 284 -3.51 21.39 -21.04
N ASP A 285 -2.77 22.46 -20.70
CA ASP A 285 -2.65 23.66 -21.55
C ASP A 285 -2.12 23.33 -22.95
N LEU A 286 -1.08 22.49 -23.02
CA LEU A 286 -0.45 22.09 -24.29
C LEU A 286 -1.38 21.16 -25.10
N GLU A 287 -2.10 20.25 -24.44
CA GLU A 287 -3.12 19.39 -25.07
C GLU A 287 -4.28 20.23 -25.63
N ALA A 288 -4.79 21.20 -24.87
CA ALA A 288 -5.83 22.13 -25.33
C ALA A 288 -5.34 23.02 -26.49
N THR A 289 -4.08 23.46 -26.44
CA THR A 289 -3.44 24.23 -27.52
C THR A 289 -3.29 23.39 -28.79
N LEU A 290 -2.83 22.13 -28.67
CA LEU A 290 -2.74 21.19 -29.78
C LEU A 290 -4.12 20.89 -30.38
N TYR A 291 -5.13 20.64 -29.54
CA TYR A 291 -6.49 20.37 -29.98
C TYR A 291 -7.08 21.57 -30.73
N THR A 292 -6.86 22.79 -30.25
CA THR A 292 -7.29 24.03 -30.92
C THR A 292 -6.57 24.24 -32.25
N ALA A 293 -5.25 23.99 -32.32
CA ALA A 293 -4.49 24.06 -33.56
C ALA A 293 -4.97 23.04 -34.61
N LEU A 294 -5.30 21.81 -34.18
CA LEU A 294 -5.88 20.78 -35.03
C LEU A 294 -7.29 21.16 -35.55
N GLN A 295 -8.09 21.89 -34.77
CA GLN A 295 -9.39 22.39 -35.23
C GLN A 295 -9.29 23.56 -36.22
N GLN A 296 -8.23 24.37 -36.17
CA GLN A 296 -8.08 25.53 -37.06
C GLN A 296 -7.62 25.17 -38.49
N GLU A 297 -6.95 24.03 -38.69
CA GLU A 297 -6.63 23.49 -40.02
C GLU A 297 -7.31 22.12 -40.27
N PRO A 298 -8.66 22.07 -40.43
CA PRO A 298 -9.41 20.81 -40.58
C PRO A 298 -9.19 20.10 -41.93
N GLY A 299 -8.38 20.67 -42.83
CA GLY A 299 -8.08 20.13 -44.16
C GLY A 299 -6.60 20.14 -44.54
N ARG A 300 -5.72 20.75 -43.75
CA ARG A 300 -4.26 20.53 -43.83
C ARG A 300 -3.95 19.53 -42.74
N ARG A 301 -3.58 18.30 -43.10
CA ARG A 301 -2.99 17.42 -42.09
C ARG A 301 -1.70 18.12 -41.65
N ALA A 302 -1.46 18.32 -40.36
CA ALA A 302 -0.30 19.10 -39.90
C ALA A 302 1.08 18.54 -40.37
N GLY A 303 1.13 17.30 -40.86
CA GLY A 303 2.28 16.70 -41.52
C GLY A 303 2.17 16.51 -43.05
N GLU A 304 1.24 17.18 -43.72
CA GLU A 304 1.33 17.51 -45.17
C GLU A 304 2.11 18.83 -45.37
N ALA A 305 2.27 19.64 -44.32
CA ALA A 305 3.12 20.83 -44.30
C ALA A 305 4.61 20.53 -44.02
N LEU A 306 4.90 19.33 -43.51
CA LEU A 306 6.26 18.80 -43.28
C LEU A 306 6.56 17.75 -44.35
N SER A 307 7.78 17.73 -44.88
CA SER A 307 8.20 16.63 -45.78
C SER A 307 8.30 15.31 -45.01
N GLU A 308 8.26 14.17 -45.71
CA GLU A 308 8.44 12.85 -45.07
C GLU A 308 9.73 12.79 -44.24
N GLY A 309 10.85 13.30 -44.77
CA GLY A 309 12.11 13.40 -44.02
C GLY A 309 12.01 14.25 -42.73
N GLN A 310 11.29 15.39 -42.77
CA GLN A 310 11.07 16.19 -41.55
C GLN A 310 10.19 15.48 -40.52
N ARG A 311 9.25 14.65 -40.97
CA ARG A 311 8.44 13.78 -40.10
C ARG A 311 9.29 12.68 -39.47
N GLU A 312 10.11 12.01 -40.26
CA GLU A 312 11.04 10.96 -39.79
C GLU A 312 12.07 11.52 -38.81
N ASP A 313 12.67 12.68 -39.11
CA ASP A 313 13.60 13.38 -38.22
C ASP A 313 12.93 13.75 -36.87
N LEU A 314 11.72 14.30 -36.91
CA LEU A 314 10.96 14.64 -35.70
C LEU A 314 10.60 13.38 -34.89
N GLN A 315 10.16 12.32 -35.54
CA GLN A 315 9.83 11.05 -34.90
C GLN A 315 11.07 10.39 -34.29
N ALA A 316 12.21 10.42 -34.98
CA ALA A 316 13.50 9.95 -34.47
C ALA A 316 13.99 10.80 -33.28
N ALA A 317 13.78 12.12 -33.29
CA ALA A 317 14.09 13.01 -32.18
C ALA A 317 13.21 12.72 -30.95
N VAL A 318 11.90 12.54 -31.13
CA VAL A 318 10.96 12.15 -30.05
C VAL A 318 11.32 10.77 -29.47
N GLU A 319 11.60 9.79 -30.34
CA GLU A 319 12.11 8.46 -29.96
C GLU A 319 13.42 8.53 -29.17
N LYS A 320 14.33 9.44 -29.53
CA LYS A 320 15.61 9.65 -28.84
C LYS A 320 15.40 10.27 -27.46
N VAL A 321 14.57 11.31 -27.35
CA VAL A 321 14.20 11.95 -26.07
C VAL A 321 13.47 10.96 -25.16
N ARG A 322 12.50 10.20 -25.68
CA ARG A 322 11.78 9.16 -24.92
C ARG A 322 12.72 8.08 -24.38
N ARG A 323 13.66 7.61 -25.19
CA ARG A 323 14.69 6.64 -24.75
C ARG A 323 15.63 7.25 -23.70
N GLN A 324 16.00 8.52 -23.83
CA GLN A 324 16.82 9.23 -22.84
C GLN A 324 16.09 9.38 -21.50
N ILE A 325 14.82 9.82 -21.50
CA ILE A 325 13.99 9.97 -20.29
C ILE A 325 13.82 8.62 -19.59
N LEU A 326 13.49 7.55 -20.31
CA LEU A 326 13.39 6.20 -19.69
C LEU A 326 14.72 5.75 -19.07
N ARG A 327 15.85 6.06 -19.70
CA ARG A 327 17.17 5.69 -19.19
C ARG A 327 17.52 6.45 -17.92
N GLN A 328 17.31 7.77 -17.93
CA GLN A 328 17.52 8.64 -16.78
C GLN A 328 16.59 8.28 -15.61
N SER A 329 15.31 7.99 -15.85
CA SER A 329 14.38 7.51 -14.82
C SER A 329 14.94 6.26 -14.12
N ARG A 330 15.30 5.22 -14.90
CA ARG A 330 15.87 3.97 -14.36
C ARG A 330 17.17 4.20 -13.60
N GLU A 331 18.00 5.14 -14.04
CA GLU A 331 19.24 5.52 -13.35
C GLU A 331 18.96 6.20 -12.01
N PHE A 332 17.97 7.11 -11.93
CA PHE A 332 17.50 7.72 -10.67
C PHE A 332 16.84 6.70 -9.73
N ASP A 333 15.95 5.84 -10.25
CA ASP A 333 15.30 4.77 -9.47
C ASP A 333 16.37 3.84 -8.86
N SER A 334 17.41 3.52 -9.63
CA SER A 334 18.55 2.70 -9.17
C SER A 334 19.48 3.43 -8.20
N GLN A 335 19.52 4.76 -8.21
CA GLN A 335 20.24 5.58 -7.20
C GLN A 335 19.47 5.58 -5.89
N ILE A 336 18.18 5.94 -5.93
CA ILE A 336 17.29 5.96 -4.77
C ILE A 336 17.26 4.58 -4.09
N LEU A 337 17.16 3.49 -4.86
CA LEU A 337 17.14 2.13 -4.29
C LEU A 337 18.45 1.79 -3.56
N ARG A 338 19.61 2.23 -4.06
CA ARG A 338 20.91 2.03 -3.39
C ARG A 338 21.01 2.84 -2.10
N GLU A 339 20.69 4.13 -2.15
CA GLU A 339 20.69 5.01 -0.96
C GLU A 339 19.74 4.47 0.13
N ARG A 340 18.56 3.99 -0.25
CA ARG A 340 17.60 3.36 0.68
C ARG A 340 18.12 2.04 1.25
N MET A 341 18.81 1.21 0.46
CA MET A 341 19.45 -0.01 0.98
C MET A 341 20.59 0.30 1.95
N GLU A 342 21.44 1.31 1.67
CA GLU A 342 22.53 1.73 2.55
C GLU A 342 22.00 2.25 3.89
N LEU A 343 20.97 3.11 3.87
CA LEU A 343 20.30 3.58 5.08
C LEU A 343 19.65 2.42 5.87
N LEU A 344 19.03 1.46 5.19
CA LEU A 344 18.43 0.28 5.82
C LEU A 344 19.51 -0.60 6.49
N GLN A 345 20.66 -0.81 5.84
CA GLN A 345 21.78 -1.55 6.41
C GLN A 345 22.36 -0.85 7.65
N GLN A 346 22.53 0.48 7.60
CA GLN A 346 22.98 1.28 8.75
C GLN A 346 21.98 1.17 9.92
N ALA A 347 20.68 1.29 9.66
CA ALA A 347 19.64 1.13 10.67
C ALA A 347 19.63 -0.29 11.28
N GLN A 348 19.72 -1.33 10.45
CA GLN A 348 19.82 -2.72 10.92
C GLN A 348 21.07 -2.98 11.78
N GLN A 349 22.21 -2.41 11.40
CA GLN A 349 23.43 -2.51 12.19
C GLN A 349 23.27 -1.80 13.55
N ARG A 350 22.63 -0.62 13.56
CA ARG A 350 22.37 0.11 14.80
C ARG A 350 21.37 -0.60 15.72
N ILE A 351 20.38 -1.29 15.16
CA ILE A 351 19.45 -2.13 15.94
C ILE A 351 20.22 -3.23 16.66
N ARG A 352 21.09 -3.99 15.96
CA ARG A 352 21.93 -5.03 16.59
C ARG A 352 22.81 -4.48 17.72
N GLU A 353 23.47 -3.35 17.51
CA GLU A 353 24.26 -2.69 18.57
C GLU A 353 23.43 -2.30 19.81
N LEU A 354 22.14 -1.99 19.63
CA LEU A 354 21.23 -1.66 20.72
C LEU A 354 20.69 -2.92 21.40
N GLU A 355 20.44 -3.99 20.65
CA GLU A 355 20.09 -5.32 21.16
C GLU A 355 21.22 -5.89 22.04
N ASP A 356 22.47 -5.84 21.57
CA ASP A 356 23.66 -6.25 22.34
C ASP A 356 23.79 -5.47 23.67
N LYS A 357 23.55 -4.14 23.63
CA LYS A 357 23.58 -3.28 24.82
C LYS A 357 22.43 -3.60 25.77
N LEU A 358 21.23 -3.86 25.25
CA LEU A 358 20.07 -4.26 26.04
C LEU A 358 20.30 -5.61 26.72
N GLU A 359 20.90 -6.59 26.03
CA GLU A 359 21.30 -7.85 26.65
C GLU A 359 22.33 -7.67 27.76
N PHE A 360 23.36 -6.85 27.53
CA PHE A 360 24.35 -6.54 28.56
C PHE A 360 23.69 -5.92 29.81
N GLN A 361 22.79 -4.94 29.62
CA GLN A 361 22.04 -4.34 30.72
C GLN A 361 21.14 -5.34 31.45
N LYS A 362 20.46 -6.25 30.74
CA LYS A 362 19.66 -7.33 31.35
C LYS A 362 20.49 -8.27 32.20
N ARG A 363 21.71 -8.63 31.76
CA ARG A 363 22.63 -9.47 32.56
C ARG A 363 23.12 -8.73 33.81
N HIS A 364 23.49 -7.46 33.67
CA HIS A 364 23.92 -6.63 34.80
C HIS A 364 22.80 -6.40 35.84
N LEU A 365 21.55 -6.27 35.39
CA LEU A 365 20.39 -6.13 36.28
C LEU A 365 20.15 -7.41 37.09
N LYS A 366 20.23 -8.60 36.46
CA LYS A 366 20.18 -9.88 37.18
C LYS A 366 21.29 -10.04 38.23
N GLU A 367 22.53 -9.65 37.90
CA GLU A 367 23.61 -9.65 38.89
C GLU A 367 23.32 -8.74 40.10
N LEU A 368 22.65 -7.60 39.88
CA LEU A 368 22.25 -6.71 40.97
C LEU A 368 21.10 -7.31 41.79
N GLU A 369 20.11 -7.93 41.16
CA GLU A 369 19.03 -8.66 41.83
C GLU A 369 19.57 -9.80 42.70
N GLU A 370 20.50 -10.61 42.17
CA GLU A 370 21.16 -11.69 42.92
C GLU A 370 21.97 -11.16 44.12
N LYS A 371 22.73 -10.07 43.95
CA LYS A 371 23.47 -9.41 45.04
C LYS A 371 22.52 -8.82 46.10
N PHE A 372 21.40 -8.24 45.68
CA PHE A 372 20.39 -7.70 46.58
C PHE A 372 19.69 -8.82 47.37
N LEU A 373 19.28 -9.90 46.71
CA LEU A 373 18.70 -11.09 47.35
C LEU A 373 19.68 -11.72 48.34
N PHE A 374 20.96 -11.82 48.00
CA PHE A 374 22.00 -12.31 48.91
C PHE A 374 22.14 -11.43 50.16
N LEU A 375 22.21 -10.09 49.99
CA LEU A 375 22.26 -9.16 51.11
C LEU A 375 20.99 -9.24 51.97
N PHE A 376 19.81 -9.27 51.35
CA PHE A 376 18.53 -9.41 52.03
C PHE A 376 18.46 -10.70 52.86
N LEU A 377 18.86 -11.83 52.29
CA LEU A 377 18.96 -13.11 53.00
C LEU A 377 19.98 -13.03 54.15
N PHE A 378 21.15 -12.45 53.93
CA PHE A 378 22.21 -12.32 54.94
C PHE A 378 21.75 -11.48 56.13
N PHE A 379 21.16 -10.29 55.89
CA PHE A 379 20.63 -9.44 56.95
C PHE A 379 19.41 -10.07 57.63
N SER A 380 18.53 -10.75 56.90
CA SER A 380 17.40 -11.48 57.49
C SER A 380 17.88 -12.61 58.41
N LEU A 381 18.90 -13.38 58.00
CA LEU A 381 19.49 -14.43 58.82
C LEU A 381 20.18 -13.85 60.06
N ALA A 382 20.92 -12.74 59.89
CA ALA A 382 21.59 -12.05 61.00
C ALA A 382 20.57 -11.52 62.02
N PHE A 383 19.41 -11.01 61.58
CA PHE A 383 18.34 -10.54 62.45
C PHE A 383 17.66 -11.70 63.21
N ILE A 384 17.46 -12.85 62.56
CA ILE A 384 16.88 -14.06 63.19
C ILE A 384 17.86 -14.71 64.19
N LEU A 385 19.16 -14.62 63.93
CA LEU A 385 20.22 -15.22 64.76
C LEU A 385 20.77 -14.27 65.84
N TRP A 386 20.23 -13.05 65.94
CA TRP A 386 20.57 -12.10 67.00
C TRP A 386 19.75 -12.42 68.27
N PRO A 387 20.38 -12.81 69.39
CA PRO A 387 19.70 -13.22 70.62
C PRO A 387 19.14 -12.06 71.46
#